data_AF-B2HPT1-F1
#
_entry.id   AF-B2HPT1-F1
#
_cell.length_a   1.000
_cell.length_b   1.000
_cell.length_c   1.000
_cell.angle_alpha   90.00
_cell.angle_beta   90.00
_cell.angle_gamma   90.00
#
_symmetry.space_group_name_H-M   'P 1'
#
loop_
_entity.id
_entity.type
_entity.pdbx_description
1 polymer ?
#
loop_
_entity_poly.entity_id
_entity_poly.type
_entity_poly.pdbx_seq_one_letter_code
_entity_poly.pdbx_strand_id
1 'polypeptide(L)'
;MVPLWFTLSALCFVSAVVLLYVDIDRRRGRSRRRKSWARSHGFDYERESTDILQRWTRGVMSTVGEVPAKNVVLGQIRGEAVYIFDLEEVATVIALHRKVGTNVVVDLRLKGLKEPRESDIWLLGAIGPRMVYSTNLDAARRACDRRMVTFAHTAPDCAEIMWNEQNWTLVSMPIASSRAQWDEGLRTVRQFNDLLRVLPPLPQESPQEAEESEPAQSGNRSLTPSRRPELPPRRAQVDPAAGLLPDASRRTPEPMRREEGRSEGSRRPPLGGRNGQQATKYQR
;
A
#
# COMPACT_ATOMS: atom_id res chain seq x y z
N MET A 1 54.32 4.17 34.04
CA MET A 1 52.85 4.05 33.81
C MET A 1 52.31 5.07 32.82
N VAL A 2 52.84 6.30 32.76
CA VAL A 2 52.43 7.37 31.83
C VAL A 2 52.60 7.08 30.32
N PRO A 3 53.72 6.52 29.81
CA PRO A 3 53.92 6.37 28.36
C PRO A 3 52.96 5.37 27.68
N LEU A 4 52.44 4.39 28.41
CA LEU A 4 51.49 3.41 27.89
C LEU A 4 50.14 4.07 27.53
N TRP A 5 49.66 5.00 28.36
CA TRP A 5 48.45 5.77 28.09
C TRP A 5 48.58 6.67 26.87
N PHE A 6 49.76 7.25 26.65
CA PHE A 6 50.05 8.03 25.43
C PHE A 6 50.03 7.17 24.17
N THR A 7 50.61 5.97 24.20
CA THR A 7 50.57 5.05 23.04
C THR A 7 49.16 4.56 22.74
N LEU A 8 48.36 4.26 23.78
CA LEU A 8 46.96 3.87 23.61
C LEU A 8 46.12 5.03 23.06
N SER A 9 46.34 6.24 23.56
CA SER A 9 45.66 7.45 23.07
C SER A 9 46.01 7.75 21.62
N ALA A 10 47.29 7.62 21.25
CA ALA A 10 47.73 7.78 19.87
C ALA A 10 47.09 6.73 18.94
N LEU A 11 47.02 5.46 19.38
CA LEU A 11 46.36 4.40 18.62
C LEU A 11 44.86 4.66 18.44
N CYS A 12 44.16 5.07 19.49
CA CYS A 12 42.74 5.45 19.41
C CYS A 12 42.53 6.64 18.47
N PHE A 13 43.41 7.65 18.50
CA PHE A 13 43.30 8.81 17.63
C PHE A 13 43.51 8.43 16.15
N VAL A 14 44.52 7.63 15.84
CA VAL A 14 44.74 7.12 14.48
C VAL A 14 43.53 6.29 14.02
N SER A 15 43.00 5.42 14.89
CA SER A 15 41.81 4.62 14.57
C SER A 15 40.59 5.49 14.29
N ALA A 16 40.36 6.54 15.10
CA ALA A 16 39.26 7.48 14.89
C ALA A 16 39.40 8.25 13.56
N VAL A 17 40.62 8.71 13.22
CA VAL A 17 40.88 9.39 11.95
C VAL A 17 40.63 8.46 10.76
N VAL A 18 41.07 7.20 10.83
CA VAL A 18 40.82 6.20 9.78
C VAL A 18 39.32 5.93 9.61
N LEU A 19 38.59 5.74 10.71
CA LEU A 19 37.14 5.52 10.66
C LEU A 19 36.40 6.73 10.07
N LEU A 20 36.79 7.93 10.46
CA LEU A 20 36.22 9.17 9.93
C LEU A 20 36.50 9.32 8.43
N TYR A 21 37.71 8.97 7.97
CA TYR A 21 38.04 8.99 6.54
C TYR A 21 37.18 8.00 5.74
N VAL A 22 37.02 6.77 6.23
CA VAL A 22 36.18 5.75 5.59
C VAL A 22 34.71 6.19 5.56
N ASP A 23 34.21 6.79 6.64
CA ASP A 23 32.84 7.29 6.67
C ASP A 23 32.61 8.43 5.67
N ILE A 24 33.52 9.41 5.61
CA ILE A 24 33.44 10.51 4.64
C ILE A 24 33.48 9.98 3.21
N ASP A 25 34.34 9.02 2.89
CA ASP A 25 34.43 8.46 1.54
C ASP A 25 33.16 7.67 1.18
N ARG A 26 32.59 6.90 2.11
CA ARG A 26 31.30 6.23 1.93
C ARG A 26 30.17 7.23 1.66
N ARG A 27 30.08 8.30 2.46
CA ARG A 27 29.08 9.38 2.29
C ARG A 27 29.24 10.06 0.93
N ARG A 28 30.47 10.45 0.56
CA ARG A 28 30.76 11.08 -0.75
C ARG A 28 30.47 10.14 -1.92
N GLY A 29 30.82 8.87 -1.80
CA GLY A 29 30.54 7.82 -2.78
C GLY A 29 29.04 7.64 -3.02
N ARG A 30 28.24 7.62 -1.94
CA ARG A 30 26.77 7.52 -2.01
C ARG A 30 26.16 8.72 -2.75
N SER A 31 26.54 9.95 -2.39
CA SER A 31 26.05 11.16 -3.07
C SER A 31 26.36 11.16 -4.57
N ARG A 32 27.59 10.75 -4.96
CA ARG A 32 27.97 10.65 -6.37
C ARG A 32 27.13 9.60 -7.12
N ARG A 33 26.92 8.43 -6.52
CA ARG A 33 26.08 7.36 -7.09
C ARG A 33 24.62 7.81 -7.23
N ARG A 34 24.05 8.47 -6.22
CA ARG A 34 22.69 9.01 -6.27
C ARG A 34 22.53 10.08 -7.35
N LYS A 35 23.48 11.02 -7.45
CA LYS A 35 23.49 12.05 -8.50
C LYS A 35 23.58 11.46 -9.90
N SER A 36 24.42 10.45 -10.10
CA SER A 36 24.54 9.74 -11.39
C SER A 36 23.25 8.99 -11.75
N TRP A 37 22.65 8.31 -10.76
CA TRP A 37 21.39 7.61 -10.94
C TRP A 37 20.21 8.55 -11.25
N ALA A 38 20.10 9.68 -10.55
CA ALA A 38 19.08 10.70 -10.80
C ALA A 38 19.16 11.21 -12.24
N ARG A 39 20.37 11.57 -12.70
CA ARG A 39 20.61 11.98 -14.09
C ARG A 39 20.18 10.93 -15.11
N SER A 40 20.41 9.65 -14.84
CA SER A 40 20.01 8.57 -15.75
C SER A 40 18.50 8.39 -15.88
N HIS A 41 17.73 8.82 -14.86
CA HIS A 41 16.27 8.80 -14.86
C HIS A 41 15.65 10.12 -15.32
N GLY A 42 16.46 11.14 -15.63
CA GLY A 42 15.97 12.50 -15.90
C GLY A 42 15.38 13.18 -14.67
N PHE A 43 15.84 12.79 -13.48
CA PHE A 43 15.44 13.39 -12.21
C PHE A 43 16.44 14.45 -11.76
N ASP A 44 15.93 15.45 -11.05
CA ASP A 44 16.73 16.49 -10.43
C ASP A 44 17.36 15.98 -9.13
N TYR A 45 18.58 16.45 -8.83
CA TYR A 45 19.31 16.07 -7.63
C TYR A 45 19.64 17.31 -6.80
N GLU A 46 19.24 17.27 -5.55
CA GLU A 46 19.54 18.26 -4.53
C GLU A 46 20.32 17.60 -3.39
N ARG A 47 21.33 18.30 -2.86
CA ARG A 47 22.23 17.72 -1.87
C ARG A 47 21.53 17.54 -0.52
N GLU A 48 20.74 18.53 -0.12
CA GLU A 48 20.10 18.61 1.18
C GLU A 48 18.84 19.46 1.08
N SER A 49 17.76 19.05 1.73
CA SER A 49 16.50 19.78 1.79
C SER A 49 15.80 19.51 3.12
N THR A 50 15.32 20.56 3.78
CA THR A 50 14.60 20.47 5.06
C THR A 50 13.09 20.51 4.86
N ASP A 51 12.63 21.22 3.83
CA ASP A 51 11.22 21.60 3.68
C ASP A 51 10.35 20.42 3.20
N ILE A 52 10.96 19.45 2.52
CA ILE A 52 10.24 18.28 2.00
C ILE A 52 9.73 17.36 3.11
N LEU A 53 10.40 17.32 4.26
CA LEU A 53 10.08 16.38 5.34
C LEU A 53 8.80 16.76 6.09
N GLN A 54 8.44 18.04 6.12
CA GLN A 54 7.20 18.52 6.75
C GLN A 54 5.92 17.96 6.10
N ARG A 55 6.05 17.32 4.93
CA ARG A 55 4.94 16.72 4.18
C ARG A 55 4.52 15.35 4.70
N TRP A 56 5.35 14.70 5.53
CA TRP A 56 5.14 13.34 6.00
C TRP A 56 5.32 13.26 7.51
N THR A 57 4.49 12.46 8.17
CA THR A 57 4.45 12.40 9.64
C THR A 57 4.56 10.98 10.20
N ARG A 58 4.30 9.95 9.38
CA ARG A 58 4.18 8.56 9.84
C ARG A 58 5.34 7.67 9.36
N GLY A 59 5.34 6.43 9.85
CA GLY A 59 6.28 5.40 9.44
C GLY A 59 7.67 5.69 10.00
N VAL A 60 8.69 5.77 9.14
CA VAL A 60 10.04 6.10 9.61
C VAL A 60 10.14 7.56 10.07
N MET A 61 9.29 8.45 9.55
CA MET A 61 9.29 9.86 9.94
C MET A 61 8.93 10.07 11.40
N SER A 62 8.08 9.23 12.00
CA SER A 62 7.70 9.36 13.41
C SER A 62 8.80 8.89 14.38
N THR A 63 9.78 8.13 13.87
CA THR A 63 10.94 7.68 14.66
C THR A 63 12.13 8.62 14.60
N VAL A 64 12.21 9.43 13.54
CA VAL A 64 13.31 10.34 13.27
C VAL A 64 12.91 11.73 13.75
N GLY A 65 13.79 12.42 14.48
CA GLY A 65 13.57 13.81 14.87
C GLY A 65 13.67 14.77 13.69
N GLU A 66 13.84 16.06 13.98
CA GLU A 66 14.15 17.07 12.96
C GLU A 66 15.57 16.82 12.39
N VAL A 67 15.64 15.96 11.37
CA VAL A 67 16.86 15.62 10.66
C VAL A 67 16.72 16.07 9.21
N PRO A 68 17.69 16.75 8.61
CA PRO A 68 17.58 17.19 7.22
C PRO A 68 17.60 15.99 6.24
N ALA A 69 16.83 16.08 5.16
CA ALA A 69 16.87 15.08 4.10
C ALA A 69 18.11 15.29 3.24
N LYS A 70 18.94 14.25 3.07
CA LYS A 70 20.17 14.30 2.26
C LYS A 70 19.99 13.52 0.96
N ASN A 71 20.81 13.85 -0.04
CA ASN A 71 20.82 13.17 -1.35
C ASN A 71 19.42 13.08 -1.99
N VAL A 72 18.71 14.20 -1.95
CA VAL A 72 17.34 14.32 -2.41
C VAL A 72 17.30 14.24 -3.93
N VAL A 73 16.39 13.44 -4.45
CA VAL A 73 16.10 13.30 -5.86
C VAL A 73 14.63 13.62 -6.07
N LEU A 74 14.37 14.56 -6.96
CA LEU A 74 13.04 15.00 -7.34
C LEU A 74 12.77 14.51 -8.76
N GLY A 75 11.67 13.80 -8.94
CA GLY A 75 11.32 13.23 -10.22
C GLY A 75 9.82 13.22 -10.46
N GLN A 76 9.44 12.72 -11.63
CA GLN A 76 8.06 12.44 -11.97
C GLN A 76 7.94 11.08 -12.65
N ILE A 77 6.92 10.33 -12.29
CA ILE A 77 6.62 9.03 -12.88
C ILE A 77 5.16 9.04 -13.32
N ARG A 78 4.92 8.90 -14.63
CA ARG A 78 3.55 8.98 -15.22
C ARG A 78 2.79 10.25 -14.81
N GLY A 79 3.49 11.36 -14.58
CA GLY A 79 2.91 12.64 -14.12
C GLY A 79 2.70 12.77 -12.61
N GLU A 80 3.00 11.74 -11.82
CA GLU A 80 2.99 11.80 -10.35
C GLU A 80 4.38 12.17 -9.83
N ALA A 81 4.46 13.12 -8.90
CA ALA A 81 5.73 13.52 -8.29
C ALA A 81 6.31 12.38 -7.45
N VAL A 82 7.63 12.17 -7.56
CA VAL A 82 8.38 11.21 -6.74
C VAL A 82 9.55 11.92 -6.07
N TYR A 83 9.72 11.65 -4.78
CA TYR A 83 10.86 12.09 -3.98
C TYR A 83 11.64 10.87 -3.51
N ILE A 84 12.96 10.89 -3.65
CA ILE A 84 13.85 9.91 -3.05
C ILE A 84 14.87 10.64 -2.21
N PHE A 85 15.01 10.30 -0.95
CA PHE A 85 15.93 11.00 -0.06
C PHE A 85 16.43 10.08 1.04
N ASP A 86 17.54 10.48 1.65
CA ASP A 86 18.19 9.77 2.74
C ASP A 86 17.89 10.50 4.04
N LEU A 87 17.34 9.78 5.03
CA LEU A 87 17.29 10.21 6.42
C LEU A 87 18.60 9.79 7.08
N GLU A 88 19.31 10.75 7.69
CA GLU A 88 20.70 10.59 8.13
C GLU A 88 20.97 9.29 8.90
N GLU A 89 21.70 8.37 8.25
CA GLU A 89 22.05 7.02 8.74
C GLU A 89 20.89 6.07 9.10
N VAL A 90 19.64 6.52 8.99
CA VAL A 90 18.45 5.72 9.31
C VAL A 90 18.00 4.91 8.10
N ALA A 91 17.57 5.57 7.03
CA ALA A 91 16.95 4.91 5.89
C ALA A 91 16.98 5.79 4.63
N THR A 92 16.89 5.15 3.47
CA THR A 92 16.48 5.82 2.23
C THR A 92 14.96 5.70 2.09
N VAL A 93 14.27 6.81 1.85
CA VAL A 93 12.83 6.85 1.66
C VAL A 93 12.50 7.23 0.22
N ILE A 94 11.55 6.51 -0.37
CA ILE A 94 10.95 6.82 -1.66
C ILE A 94 9.49 7.18 -1.41
N ALA A 95 9.09 8.41 -1.73
CA ALA A 95 7.73 8.90 -1.62
C ALA A 95 7.13 9.20 -3.00
N LEU A 96 6.01 8.56 -3.31
CA LEU A 96 5.26 8.73 -4.55
C LEU A 96 3.94 9.45 -4.27
N HIS A 97 3.65 10.49 -5.05
CA HIS A 97 2.39 11.22 -4.95
C HIS A 97 1.23 10.36 -5.44
N ARG A 98 0.13 10.35 -4.69
CA ARG A 98 -1.10 9.62 -5.04
C ARG A 98 -2.03 10.51 -5.83
N LYS A 99 -2.63 9.98 -6.90
CA LYS A 99 -3.67 10.71 -7.65
C LYS A 99 -4.94 10.96 -6.83
N VAL A 100 -5.30 10.04 -5.92
CA VAL A 100 -6.49 10.14 -5.08
C VAL A 100 -6.07 9.96 -3.62
N GLY A 101 -6.38 10.97 -2.80
CA GLY A 101 -6.08 10.96 -1.38
C GLY A 101 -7.01 10.08 -0.56
N THR A 102 -6.54 9.62 0.61
CA THR A 102 -7.33 8.79 1.52
C THR A 102 -7.00 9.09 2.99
N ASN A 103 -7.97 8.99 3.90
CA ASN A 103 -7.71 9.10 5.34
C ASN A 103 -7.29 7.77 5.99
N VAL A 104 -7.33 6.67 5.23
CA VAL A 104 -6.93 5.35 5.74
C VAL A 104 -5.45 5.16 5.54
N VAL A 105 -4.75 4.88 6.62
CA VAL A 105 -3.32 4.52 6.61
C VAL A 105 -3.22 3.02 6.65
N VAL A 106 -2.46 2.45 5.73
CA VAL A 106 -2.03 1.05 5.74
C VAL A 106 -0.52 1.05 5.84
N ASP A 107 0.00 0.34 6.83
CA ASP A 107 1.43 0.18 7.08
C ASP A 107 1.78 -1.30 7.00
N LEU A 108 2.67 -1.64 6.07
CA LEU A 108 3.16 -2.96 5.78
C LEU A 108 4.65 -3.00 6.07
N ARG A 109 5.06 -3.70 7.12
CA ARG A 109 6.46 -3.77 7.57
C ARG A 109 6.96 -5.20 7.68
N LEU A 110 8.26 -5.42 7.51
CA LEU A 110 8.88 -6.73 7.73
C LEU A 110 8.65 -7.21 9.17
N LYS A 111 8.49 -8.52 9.32
CA LYS A 111 8.43 -9.18 10.62
C LYS A 111 9.73 -8.92 11.40
N GLY A 112 9.59 -8.61 12.69
CA GLY A 112 10.73 -8.32 13.58
C GLY A 112 11.08 -6.84 13.68
N LEU A 113 10.52 -5.98 12.83
CA LEU A 113 10.54 -4.54 13.07
C LEU A 113 9.55 -4.18 14.17
N LYS A 114 9.88 -3.12 14.94
CA LYS A 114 8.98 -2.61 15.99
C LYS A 114 7.65 -2.21 15.37
N GLU A 115 6.57 -2.30 16.14
CA GLU A 115 5.24 -1.86 15.72
C GLU A 115 5.20 -0.33 15.53
N PRO A 116 4.22 0.20 14.76
CA PRO A 116 4.06 1.65 14.64
C PRO A 116 3.89 2.27 16.03
N ARG A 117 4.42 3.48 16.24
CA ARG A 117 4.36 4.15 17.55
C ARG A 117 3.02 4.84 17.78
N GLU A 118 2.32 5.12 16.70
CA GLU A 118 1.06 5.84 16.69
C GLU A 118 -0.01 5.02 17.41
N SER A 119 -0.84 5.66 18.24
CA SER A 119 -1.88 4.98 19.02
C SER A 119 -3.17 4.70 18.24
N ASP A 120 -3.31 5.31 17.06
CA ASP A 120 -4.49 5.26 16.20
C ASP A 120 -4.40 4.17 15.11
N ILE A 121 -3.39 3.29 15.19
CA ILE A 121 -3.15 2.23 14.23
C ILE A 121 -3.12 0.87 14.93
N TRP A 122 -3.82 -0.10 14.36
CA TRP A 122 -3.98 -1.43 14.95
C TRP A 122 -3.45 -2.52 14.03
N LEU A 123 -2.98 -3.62 14.62
CA LEU A 123 -2.52 -4.78 13.88
C LEU A 123 -3.69 -5.51 13.21
N LEU A 124 -3.65 -5.63 11.88
CA LEU A 124 -4.61 -6.43 11.12
C LEU A 124 -4.21 -7.91 11.09
N GLY A 125 -2.93 -8.19 10.89
CA GLY A 125 -2.41 -9.55 10.82
C GLY A 125 -1.09 -9.68 10.06
N ALA A 126 -0.63 -10.93 9.94
CA ALA A 126 0.59 -11.27 9.21
C ALA A 126 0.28 -11.69 7.76
N ILE A 127 1.03 -11.15 6.81
CA ILE A 127 1.00 -11.56 5.40
C ILE A 127 2.42 -11.95 4.98
N GLY A 128 2.68 -13.25 4.86
CA GLY A 128 3.99 -13.77 4.46
C GLY A 128 5.11 -13.32 5.42
N PRO A 129 6.17 -12.65 4.92
CA PRO A 129 7.26 -12.12 5.75
C PRO A 129 6.93 -10.78 6.43
N ARG A 130 5.71 -10.25 6.28
CA ARG A 130 5.34 -8.89 6.69
C ARG A 130 4.14 -8.86 7.64
N MET A 131 4.03 -7.79 8.41
CA MET A 131 2.92 -7.47 9.31
C MET A 131 2.18 -6.25 8.76
N VAL A 132 0.85 -6.29 8.79
CA VAL A 132 -0.02 -5.21 8.33
C VAL A 132 -0.66 -4.53 9.52
N TYR A 133 -0.54 -3.20 9.56
CA TYR A 133 -1.20 -2.32 10.52
C TYR A 133 -2.08 -1.32 9.75
N SER A 134 -3.20 -0.91 10.34
CA SER A 134 -4.03 0.13 9.73
C SER A 134 -4.86 0.91 10.74
N THR A 135 -5.17 2.16 10.39
CA THR A 135 -6.11 3.02 11.13
C THR A 135 -7.56 2.57 10.94
N ASN A 136 -7.87 1.82 9.87
CA ASN A 136 -9.19 1.24 9.67
C ASN A 136 -9.05 -0.20 9.18
N LEU A 137 -9.32 -1.15 10.09
CA LEU A 137 -9.15 -2.57 9.84
C LEU A 137 -10.07 -3.11 8.74
N ASP A 138 -11.27 -2.55 8.57
CA ASP A 138 -12.23 -3.00 7.55
C ASP A 138 -11.85 -2.52 6.16
N ALA A 139 -11.34 -1.28 6.04
CA ALA A 139 -10.79 -0.77 4.79
C ALA A 139 -9.50 -1.53 4.42
N ALA A 140 -8.63 -1.80 5.39
CA ALA A 140 -7.40 -2.56 5.16
C ALA A 140 -7.70 -4.02 4.79
N ARG A 141 -8.69 -4.67 5.39
CA ARG A 141 -9.11 -6.03 5.02
C ARG A 141 -9.60 -6.10 3.58
N ARG A 142 -10.34 -5.08 3.11
CA ARG A 142 -10.75 -4.95 1.70
C ARG A 142 -9.57 -4.73 0.76
N ALA A 143 -8.56 -3.96 1.19
CA ALA A 143 -7.34 -3.75 0.42
C ALA A 143 -6.39 -4.96 0.42
N CYS A 144 -6.45 -5.80 1.45
CA CYS A 144 -5.65 -7.02 1.59
C CYS A 144 -6.26 -8.19 0.79
N ASP A 145 -6.40 -8.00 -0.51
CA ASP A 145 -6.84 -9.05 -1.44
C ASP A 145 -5.71 -10.03 -1.79
N ARG A 146 -5.99 -10.97 -2.71
CA ARG A 146 -4.98 -11.92 -3.22
C ARG A 146 -3.74 -11.24 -3.81
N ARG A 147 -3.89 -10.04 -4.40
CA ARG A 147 -2.79 -9.29 -5.00
C ARG A 147 -1.89 -8.71 -3.93
N MET A 148 -2.46 -8.15 -2.86
CA MET A 148 -1.69 -7.69 -1.70
C MET A 148 -0.91 -8.84 -1.05
N VAL A 149 -1.53 -10.02 -0.91
CA VAL A 149 -0.84 -11.21 -0.39
C VAL A 149 0.35 -11.60 -1.28
N THR A 150 0.14 -11.65 -2.59
CA THR A 150 1.21 -11.97 -3.55
C THR A 150 2.31 -10.92 -3.51
N PHE A 151 1.95 -9.64 -3.42
CA PHE A 151 2.89 -8.54 -3.31
C PHE A 151 3.74 -8.64 -2.05
N ALA A 152 3.14 -8.91 -0.89
CA ALA A 152 3.89 -9.04 0.36
C ALA A 152 4.91 -10.20 0.35
N HIS A 153 4.67 -11.25 -0.44
CA HIS A 153 5.62 -12.35 -0.64
C HIS A 153 6.70 -12.07 -1.70
N THR A 154 6.39 -11.26 -2.71
CA THR A 154 7.29 -10.99 -3.85
C THR A 154 8.08 -9.71 -3.71
N ALA A 155 7.62 -8.78 -2.87
CA ALA A 155 8.31 -7.52 -2.61
C ALA A 155 9.68 -7.78 -1.95
N PRO A 156 10.73 -7.09 -2.41
CA PRO A 156 12.09 -7.32 -1.96
C PRO A 156 12.24 -7.00 -0.48
N ASP A 157 13.10 -7.74 0.22
CA ASP A 157 13.36 -7.52 1.64
C ASP A 157 14.07 -6.19 1.92
N CYS A 158 14.62 -5.52 0.90
CA CYS A 158 15.09 -4.15 1.06
C CYS A 158 13.95 -3.15 1.28
N ALA A 159 12.71 -3.47 0.91
CA ALA A 159 11.54 -2.67 1.27
C ALA A 159 11.07 -3.09 2.68
N GLU A 160 11.67 -2.46 3.68
CA GLU A 160 11.50 -2.80 5.09
C GLU A 160 10.15 -2.35 5.63
N ILE A 161 9.76 -1.11 5.32
CA ILE A 161 8.52 -0.48 5.78
C ILE A 161 7.87 0.22 4.58
N MET A 162 6.61 -0.06 4.32
CA MET A 162 5.83 0.53 3.25
C MET A 162 4.54 1.07 3.85
N TRP A 163 4.25 2.34 3.68
CA TRP A 163 3.04 2.93 4.23
C TRP A 163 2.45 3.96 3.28
N ASN A 164 1.19 4.30 3.49
CA ASN A 164 0.61 5.47 2.84
C ASN A 164 0.21 6.51 3.85
N GLU A 165 0.26 7.76 3.40
CA GLU A 165 -0.40 8.87 4.05
C GLU A 165 -1.52 9.37 3.13
N GLN A 166 -2.01 10.58 3.39
CA GLN A 166 -3.16 11.11 2.70
C GLN A 166 -2.96 11.14 1.19
N ASN A 167 -1.94 11.86 0.73
CA ASN A 167 -1.64 12.05 -0.69
C ASN A 167 -0.32 11.38 -1.12
N TRP A 168 0.26 10.53 -0.28
CA TRP A 168 1.58 9.95 -0.51
C TRP A 168 1.59 8.45 -0.23
N THR A 169 2.40 7.72 -0.98
CA THR A 169 2.75 6.33 -0.71
C THR A 169 4.26 6.25 -0.59
N LEU A 170 4.74 5.69 0.51
CA LEU A 170 6.12 5.72 0.91
C LEU A 170 6.67 4.30 1.08
N VAL A 171 7.95 4.15 0.75
CA VAL A 171 8.74 2.95 1.03
C VAL A 171 10.04 3.37 1.67
N SER A 172 10.36 2.75 2.81
CA SER A 172 11.66 2.84 3.47
C SER A 172 12.52 1.64 3.13
N MET A 173 13.78 1.90 2.86
CA MET A 173 14.81 0.89 2.61
C MET A 173 16.12 1.24 3.34
N PRO A 174 17.04 0.28 3.52
CA PRO A 174 18.32 0.54 4.17
C PRO A 174 19.12 1.67 3.51
N ILE A 175 19.84 2.46 4.31
CA ILE A 175 20.72 3.53 3.79
C ILE A 175 21.89 3.00 2.93
N ALA A 176 22.20 1.72 3.06
CA ALA A 176 23.21 1.02 2.27
C ALA A 176 22.69 0.54 0.89
N SER A 177 21.44 0.85 0.54
CA SER A 177 20.83 0.39 -0.71
C SER A 177 21.60 0.86 -1.96
N SER A 178 21.72 -0.08 -2.90
CA SER A 178 22.38 0.09 -4.18
C SER A 178 21.46 0.68 -5.26
N ARG A 179 22.04 1.06 -6.40
CA ARG A 179 21.33 1.57 -7.56
C ARG A 179 20.17 0.65 -8.01
N ALA A 180 20.44 -0.65 -8.08
CA ALA A 180 19.44 -1.64 -8.50
C ALA A 180 18.28 -1.72 -7.50
N GLN A 181 18.57 -1.60 -6.19
CA GLN A 181 17.55 -1.58 -5.15
C GLN A 181 16.73 -0.28 -5.16
N TRP A 182 17.29 0.85 -5.58
CA TRP A 182 16.51 2.07 -5.82
C TRP A 182 15.53 1.90 -6.97
N ASP A 183 15.97 1.30 -8.09
CA ASP A 183 15.11 0.98 -9.22
C ASP A 183 13.99 -0.01 -8.82
N GLU A 184 14.33 -0.98 -7.99
CA GLU A 184 13.36 -1.94 -7.46
C GLU A 184 12.37 -1.27 -6.50
N GLY A 185 12.85 -0.42 -5.60
CA GLY A 185 12.01 0.37 -4.70
C GLY A 185 11.03 1.29 -5.44
N LEU A 186 11.44 1.90 -6.56
CA LEU A 186 10.54 2.64 -7.45
C LEU A 186 9.44 1.75 -8.05
N ARG A 187 9.72 0.49 -8.37
CA ARG A 187 8.69 -0.46 -8.83
C ARG A 187 7.79 -0.88 -7.67
N THR A 188 8.36 -1.16 -6.50
CA THR A 188 7.64 -1.57 -5.29
C THR A 188 6.68 -0.49 -4.81
N VAL A 189 7.11 0.77 -4.71
CA VAL A 189 6.22 1.88 -4.28
C VAL A 189 5.04 2.06 -5.24
N ARG A 190 5.26 1.85 -6.54
CA ARG A 190 4.19 1.96 -7.55
C ARG A 190 3.20 0.81 -7.47
N GLN A 191 3.70 -0.42 -7.36
CA GLN A 191 2.85 -1.60 -7.15
C GLN A 191 2.03 -1.47 -5.87
N PHE A 192 2.66 -1.01 -4.78
CA PHE A 192 1.98 -0.77 -3.52
C PHE A 192 0.93 0.35 -3.65
N ASN A 193 1.27 1.47 -4.29
CA ASN A 193 0.33 2.56 -4.56
C ASN A 193 -0.88 2.06 -5.37
N ASP A 194 -0.66 1.23 -6.39
CA ASP A 194 -1.71 0.65 -7.23
C ASP A 194 -2.65 -0.27 -6.44
N LEU A 195 -2.13 -1.06 -5.50
CA LEU A 195 -2.94 -1.88 -4.59
C LEU A 195 -3.78 -1.03 -3.63
N LEU A 196 -3.23 0.09 -3.16
CA LEU A 196 -3.91 1.00 -2.25
C LEU A 196 -4.89 1.96 -2.94
N ARG A 197 -5.13 1.84 -4.25
CA ARG A 197 -6.17 2.63 -4.94
C ARG A 197 -7.59 2.26 -4.53
N VAL A 198 -7.77 1.09 -3.91
CA VAL A 198 -9.07 0.61 -3.43
C VAL A 198 -9.49 1.21 -2.08
N LEU A 199 -8.61 2.00 -1.46
CA LEU A 199 -8.91 2.70 -0.22
C LEU A 199 -9.99 3.77 -0.46
N PRO A 200 -10.86 4.04 0.54
CA PRO A 200 -11.91 5.03 0.38
C PRO A 200 -11.28 6.40 0.11
N PRO A 201 -11.79 7.16 -0.89
CA PRO A 201 -11.34 8.51 -1.12
C PRO A 201 -11.70 9.39 0.08
N LEU A 202 -11.06 10.55 0.16
CA LEU A 202 -11.48 11.59 1.09
C LEU A 202 -12.96 11.93 0.84
N PRO A 203 -13.78 12.12 1.90
CA PRO A 203 -15.09 12.72 1.74
C PRO A 203 -14.90 14.04 1.00
N GLN A 204 -15.57 14.20 -0.14
CA GLN A 204 -15.61 15.50 -0.76
C GLN A 204 -16.43 16.38 0.17
N GLU A 205 -15.85 17.47 0.66
CA GLU A 205 -16.62 18.59 1.17
C GLU A 205 -17.36 19.17 -0.04
N SER A 206 -18.52 18.58 -0.36
CA SER A 206 -19.46 19.18 -1.29
C SER A 206 -19.92 20.50 -0.69
N PRO A 207 -19.72 21.66 -1.35
CA PRO A 207 -20.20 22.96 -0.86
C PRO A 207 -21.73 23.09 -0.83
N GLN A 208 -22.50 21.99 -0.88
CA GLN A 208 -23.92 21.98 -1.23
C GLN A 208 -24.90 21.74 -0.09
N GLU A 209 -24.45 21.55 1.16
CA GLU A 209 -25.36 21.37 2.31
C GLU A 209 -25.39 22.57 3.28
N ALA A 210 -24.71 23.68 2.96
CA ALA A 210 -24.72 24.89 3.80
C ALA A 210 -25.82 25.91 3.47
N GLU A 211 -26.62 25.72 2.40
CA GLU A 211 -27.65 26.69 1.98
C GLU A 211 -29.11 26.26 2.22
N GLU A 212 -29.39 25.03 2.72
CA GLU A 212 -30.79 24.58 2.93
C GLU A 212 -31.20 24.45 4.41
N SER A 213 -30.50 25.15 5.30
CA SER A 213 -30.90 25.27 6.71
C SER A 213 -30.99 26.74 7.12
N GLU A 214 -31.84 27.51 6.44
CA GLU A 214 -32.37 28.73 7.03
C GLU A 214 -33.39 28.38 8.14
N PRO A 215 -33.18 28.82 9.39
CA PRO A 215 -34.17 28.64 10.44
C PRO A 215 -35.30 29.65 10.24
N ALA A 216 -36.49 29.16 9.88
CA ALA A 216 -37.72 29.96 9.90
C ALA A 216 -37.94 30.51 11.31
N GLN A 217 -37.73 31.82 11.46
CA GLN A 217 -37.93 32.55 12.71
C GLN A 217 -39.40 32.48 13.15
N SER A 218 -39.55 32.14 14.43
CA SER A 218 -40.78 32.18 15.21
C SER A 218 -41.45 33.56 15.17
N GLY A 219 -42.69 33.60 14.68
CA GLY A 219 -43.59 34.75 14.74
C GLY A 219 -44.96 34.33 15.27
N ASN A 220 -45.24 34.71 16.52
CA ASN A 220 -46.47 34.49 17.28
C ASN A 220 -47.78 34.67 16.48
N ARG A 221 -48.71 33.70 16.58
CA ARG A 221 -50.14 34.02 16.75
C ARG A 221 -50.92 32.92 17.46
N SER A 222 -51.59 33.33 18.52
CA SER A 222 -52.33 32.54 19.51
C SER A 222 -53.64 31.91 19.01
N LEU A 223 -53.94 30.73 19.57
CA LEU A 223 -55.23 30.19 20.06
C LEU A 223 -56.48 30.18 19.15
N THR A 224 -56.94 28.98 18.76
CA THR A 224 -58.29 28.45 19.11
C THR A 224 -58.40 26.95 18.77
N PRO A 225 -59.04 26.10 19.62
CA PRO A 225 -59.23 24.69 19.34
C PRO A 225 -60.57 24.47 18.62
N SER A 226 -60.59 23.71 17.53
CA SER A 226 -61.85 23.25 16.93
C SER A 226 -61.69 21.92 16.19
N ARG A 227 -62.12 20.88 16.92
CA ARG A 227 -63.08 19.85 16.48
C ARG A 227 -62.67 18.89 15.33
N ARG A 228 -62.29 17.70 15.79
CA ARG A 228 -62.42 16.37 15.15
C ARG A 228 -63.72 16.22 14.34
N PRO A 229 -63.67 15.47 13.24
CA PRO A 229 -64.49 14.25 13.20
C PRO A 229 -63.69 12.99 12.87
N GLU A 230 -63.92 11.95 13.67
CA GLU A 230 -63.56 10.56 13.40
C GLU A 230 -64.28 10.04 12.15
N LEU A 231 -63.59 9.20 11.37
CA LEU A 231 -64.21 8.24 10.44
C LEU A 231 -63.63 6.85 10.71
N PRO A 232 -64.44 5.77 10.69
CA PRO A 232 -64.10 4.49 11.30
C PRO A 232 -63.42 3.49 10.34
N PRO A 233 -62.79 2.43 10.86
CA PRO A 233 -62.09 1.42 10.07
C PRO A 233 -63.06 0.38 9.48
N ARG A 234 -62.84 -0.04 8.24
CA ARG A 234 -63.59 -1.13 7.60
C ARG A 234 -62.77 -2.41 7.64
N ARG A 235 -63.20 -3.39 8.44
CA ARG A 235 -62.69 -4.77 8.37
C ARG A 235 -63.84 -5.78 8.34
N ALA A 236 -63.77 -6.63 7.31
CA ALA A 236 -64.24 -8.00 7.13
C ALA A 236 -65.68 -8.41 7.49
N GLN A 237 -66.37 -9.00 6.51
CA GLN A 237 -67.21 -10.16 6.76
C GLN A 237 -67.19 -11.12 5.55
N VAL A 238 -67.10 -12.41 5.88
CA VAL A 238 -67.01 -13.60 5.02
C VAL A 238 -68.36 -14.34 5.11
N ASP A 239 -68.62 -15.23 4.13
CA ASP A 239 -69.31 -16.55 4.21
C ASP A 239 -70.46 -16.75 3.17
N PRO A 240 -70.88 -18.00 2.84
CA PRO A 240 -70.07 -19.11 2.29
C PRO A 240 -70.86 -19.97 1.24
N ALA A 241 -70.24 -21.10 0.84
CA ALA A 241 -70.84 -22.40 0.45
C ALA A 241 -71.09 -22.75 -1.04
N ALA A 242 -70.28 -23.70 -1.53
CA ALA A 242 -70.64 -25.00 -2.17
C ALA A 242 -69.44 -25.44 -3.07
N GLY A 243 -68.57 -26.37 -2.65
CA GLY A 243 -68.68 -27.84 -2.86
C GLY A 243 -68.19 -28.20 -4.28
N LEU A 244 -67.31 -29.16 -4.58
CA LEU A 244 -66.84 -30.41 -3.97
C LEU A 244 -65.47 -30.80 -4.60
N LEU A 245 -64.69 -31.56 -3.84
CA LEU A 245 -63.43 -32.26 -4.16
C LEU A 245 -63.65 -33.48 -5.12
N PRO A 246 -62.67 -34.38 -5.33
CA PRO A 246 -61.26 -34.25 -5.76
C PRO A 246 -60.91 -35.23 -6.92
N ASP A 247 -59.73 -35.15 -7.54
CA ASP A 247 -58.97 -36.38 -7.83
C ASP A 247 -57.46 -36.15 -7.97
N ALA A 248 -56.72 -37.07 -7.37
CA ALA A 248 -55.28 -37.20 -7.44
C ALA A 248 -54.97 -38.34 -8.40
N SER A 249 -54.03 -38.15 -9.33
CA SER A 249 -53.11 -39.16 -9.91
C SER A 249 -52.76 -38.83 -11.36
N ARG A 250 -51.50 -38.51 -11.64
CA ARG A 250 -50.59 -39.40 -12.40
C ARG A 250 -49.24 -38.74 -12.65
N ARG A 251 -48.21 -39.47 -12.22
CA ARG A 251 -46.82 -39.35 -12.67
C ARG A 251 -46.73 -39.67 -14.17
N THR A 252 -45.81 -39.01 -14.87
CA THR A 252 -44.62 -39.62 -15.55
C THR A 252 -44.22 -38.73 -16.75
N PRO A 253 -42.92 -38.48 -16.98
CA PRO A 253 -42.43 -37.59 -18.04
C PRO A 253 -42.28 -38.34 -19.37
N GLU A 254 -42.50 -37.64 -20.50
CA GLU A 254 -42.24 -38.19 -21.83
C GLU A 254 -40.78 -38.01 -22.30
N PRO A 255 -40.29 -38.88 -23.20
CA PRO A 255 -38.87 -39.16 -23.37
C PRO A 255 -38.29 -38.82 -24.76
N MET A 256 -36.95 -38.87 -24.80
CA MET A 256 -36.04 -39.20 -25.90
C MET A 256 -36.14 -38.44 -27.24
N ARG A 257 -35.06 -37.71 -27.54
CA ARG A 257 -34.41 -37.81 -28.85
C ARG A 257 -32.97 -38.29 -28.69
N ARG A 258 -32.77 -39.54 -29.12
CA ARG A 258 -31.51 -40.24 -29.32
C ARG A 258 -30.98 -39.88 -30.70
N GLU A 259 -29.73 -39.45 -30.79
CA GLU A 259 -28.88 -39.76 -31.94
C GLU A 259 -27.50 -40.14 -31.41
N GLU A 260 -27.19 -41.43 -31.55
CA GLU A 260 -25.86 -42.01 -31.41
C GLU A 260 -25.05 -41.70 -32.67
N GLY A 261 -23.79 -41.33 -32.48
CA GLY A 261 -22.80 -41.16 -33.54
C GLY A 261 -21.39 -41.28 -32.96
N ARG A 262 -21.05 -42.50 -32.54
CA ARG A 262 -19.78 -42.96 -31.96
C ARG A 262 -18.64 -42.96 -32.98
N SER A 263 -17.40 -42.65 -32.55
CA SER A 263 -16.09 -43.26 -32.94
C SER A 263 -14.95 -42.34 -32.46
N GLU A 264 -14.36 -42.54 -31.28
CA GLU A 264 -13.12 -43.32 -31.05
C GLU A 264 -11.93 -43.00 -31.96
N GLY A 265 -10.86 -42.49 -31.33
CA GLY A 265 -9.49 -42.94 -31.58
C GLY A 265 -8.59 -42.03 -32.43
N SER A 266 -7.68 -41.27 -31.78
CA SER A 266 -6.25 -41.40 -32.09
C SER A 266 -5.36 -40.75 -31.04
N ARG A 267 -4.47 -41.57 -30.44
CA ARG A 267 -3.33 -41.18 -29.63
C ARG A 267 -2.12 -40.89 -30.53
N ARG A 268 -1.23 -39.99 -30.07
CA ARG A 268 0.26 -39.93 -30.19
C ARG A 268 0.78 -38.59 -30.76
N PRO A 269 2.07 -38.23 -30.57
CA PRO A 269 2.85 -38.07 -29.33
C PRO A 269 3.68 -36.73 -29.37
N PRO A 270 4.61 -36.42 -28.44
CA PRO A 270 5.30 -35.12 -28.45
C PRO A 270 6.50 -35.10 -29.40
N LEU A 271 6.78 -33.93 -29.98
CA LEU A 271 7.97 -33.66 -30.78
C LEU A 271 9.22 -33.61 -29.89
N GLY A 272 10.13 -34.56 -30.11
CA GLY A 272 11.44 -34.61 -29.47
C GLY A 272 12.52 -33.87 -30.27
N GLY A 273 13.52 -33.37 -29.52
CA GLY A 273 14.93 -33.54 -29.83
C GLY A 273 15.58 -32.56 -30.80
N ARG A 274 16.31 -31.57 -30.25
CA ARG A 274 17.57 -31.12 -30.86
C ARG A 274 18.66 -31.09 -29.80
N ASN A 275 19.43 -32.17 -29.79
CA ASN A 275 20.69 -32.32 -29.06
C ASN A 275 21.77 -31.49 -29.78
N GLY A 276 22.63 -30.84 -29.00
CA GLY A 276 23.76 -30.07 -29.50
C GLY A 276 24.70 -29.66 -28.36
N GLN A 277 25.08 -30.62 -27.52
CA GLN A 277 26.24 -30.47 -26.63
C GLN A 277 27.50 -30.40 -27.49
N GLN A 278 28.17 -29.25 -27.50
CA GLN A 278 29.60 -29.17 -27.82
C GLN A 278 30.38 -29.05 -26.52
N ALA A 279 30.99 -30.16 -26.13
CA ALA A 279 32.11 -30.18 -25.22
C ALA A 279 33.39 -29.89 -26.03
N THR A 280 34.11 -28.81 -25.70
CA THR A 280 35.51 -28.66 -26.07
C THR A 280 36.38 -28.98 -24.85
N LYS A 281 36.98 -30.17 -24.90
CA LYS A 281 38.13 -30.59 -24.08
C LYS A 281 39.39 -29.83 -24.50
N TYR A 282 40.17 -29.44 -23.49
CA TYR A 282 41.64 -29.54 -23.36
C TYR A 282 42.53 -29.53 -24.62
N GLN A 283 43.46 -28.56 -24.65
CA GLN A 283 44.92 -28.66 -24.89
C GLN A 283 45.44 -27.20 -24.96
N ARG A 284 46.58 -26.79 -24.40
CA ARG A 284 47.81 -27.44 -23.99
C ARG A 284 48.56 -26.52 -23.03
#